data_AF-A0A9W5PYH9-F1
#
_entry.id   AF-A0A9W5PYH9-F1
#
_cell.length_a   1.000
_cell.length_b   1.000
_cell.length_c   1.000
_cell.angle_alpha   90.00
_cell.angle_beta   90.00
_cell.angle_gamma   90.00
#
_symmetry.space_group_name_H-M   'P 1'
#
loop_
_entity.id
_entity.type
_entity.pdbx_description
1 polymer ?
#
loop_
_entity_poly.entity_id
_entity_poly.type
_entity_poly.pdbx_seq_one_letter_code
_entity_poly.pdbx_strand_id
1 'polypeptide(L)' 'MKKVKEYDLAYICYYSERIALSAIGVGFEPRFSIAFLADLFLRLKNDNKFDYYKICI' A
#
# COMPACT_ATOMS: atom_id res chain seq x y z
N MET A 1 11.33 -4.99 -0.75
CA MET A 1 10.61 -3.71 -0.52
C MET A 1 11.43 -2.45 -0.81
N LYS A 2 12.71 -2.51 -1.21
CA LYS A 2 13.59 -1.33 -1.49
C LYS A 2 13.03 -0.23 -2.41
N LYS A 3 11.91 -0.45 -3.13
CA LYS A 3 11.27 0.53 -4.01
C LYS A 3 10.15 1.35 -3.35
N VAL A 4 9.54 0.85 -2.27
CA VAL A 4 8.40 1.51 -1.59
C VAL A 4 8.93 2.11 -0.29
N LYS A 5 8.77 3.44 -0.12
CA LYS A 5 9.19 4.10 1.12
C LYS A 5 8.22 3.74 2.25
N GLU A 6 8.66 3.80 3.51
CA GLU A 6 7.77 3.56 4.66
C GLU A 6 6.57 4.51 4.67
N TYR A 7 6.76 5.77 4.29
CA TYR A 7 5.66 6.72 4.13
C TYR A 7 4.65 6.26 3.05
N ASP A 8 5.15 5.76 1.92
CA ASP A 8 4.30 5.24 0.84
C ASP A 8 3.49 4.02 1.37
N LEU A 9 4.12 3.14 2.15
CA LEU A 9 3.44 1.99 2.78
C LEU A 9 2.35 2.43 3.75
N ALA A 10 2.64 3.39 4.62
CA ALA A 10 1.67 3.90 5.58
C ALA A 10 0.45 4.50 4.87
N TYR A 11 0.69 5.35 3.86
CA TYR A 11 -0.38 5.96 3.06
C TYR A 11 -1.22 4.88 2.35
N ILE A 12 -0.58 3.93 1.67
CA ILE A 12 -1.25 2.85 0.97
C ILE A 12 -2.12 2.03 1.94
N CYS A 13 -1.57 1.62 3.09
CA CYS A 13 -2.31 0.82 4.07
C CYS A 13 -3.49 1.60 4.66
N TYR A 14 -3.28 2.85 5.06
CA TYR A 14 -4.31 3.71 5.66
C TYR A 14 -5.50 3.96 4.72
N TYR A 15 -5.23 4.30 3.45
CA TYR A 15 -6.30 4.64 2.50
C TYR A 15 -7.02 3.43 1.92
N SER A 16 -6.44 2.24 1.98
CA SER A 16 -7.07 1.02 1.43
C SER A 16 -8.33 0.56 2.15
N GLU A 17 -8.53 0.96 3.40
CA GLU A 17 -9.79 0.72 4.11
C GLU A 17 -10.86 1.74 3.72
N ARG A 18 -10.48 2.83 3.06
CA ARG A 18 -11.35 3.98 2.77
C ARG A 18 -11.70 4.11 1.29
N ILE A 19 -10.80 3.72 0.41
CA ILE A 19 -10.95 3.84 -1.05
C ILE A 19 -10.48 2.58 -1.77
N ALA A 20 -10.99 2.38 -2.99
CA ALA A 20 -10.59 1.26 -3.84
C ALA A 20 -9.10 1.32 -4.19
N LEU A 21 -8.48 0.15 -4.33
CA LEU A 21 -7.07 0.00 -4.70
C LEU A 21 -6.73 0.72 -6.02
N SER A 22 -7.66 0.74 -6.97
CA SER A 22 -7.52 1.47 -8.23
C SER A 22 -7.38 2.99 -8.01
N ALA A 23 -8.14 3.56 -7.07
CA ALA A 23 -8.05 4.98 -6.71
C ALA A 23 -6.73 5.31 -6.00
N ILE A 24 -6.20 4.38 -5.22
CA ILE A 24 -4.86 4.50 -4.62
C ILE A 24 -3.80 4.47 -5.74
N GLY A 25 -3.91 3.52 -6.67
CA GLY A 25 -2.98 3.36 -7.79
C GLY A 25 -2.79 4.63 -8.62
N VAL A 26 -3.86 5.37 -8.90
CA VAL A 26 -3.81 6.64 -9.65
C VAL A 26 -2.87 7.67 -8.99
N GLY A 27 -2.84 7.74 -7.66
CA GLY A 27 -1.96 8.67 -6.93
C GLY A 27 -0.47 8.27 -6.96
N PHE A 28 -0.17 7.04 -7.37
CA PHE A 28 1.19 6.52 -7.43
C PHE A 28 1.66 6.18 -8.85
N GLU A 29 0.82 6.27 -9.88
CA GLU A 29 1.27 6.10 -11.26
C GLU A 29 2.20 7.23 -11.69
N PRO A 30 3.29 6.94 -12.44
CA PRO A 30 3.66 5.65 -13.05
C PRO A 30 4.51 4.74 -12.13
N ARG A 31 4.73 5.11 -10.86
CA ARG A 31 5.68 4.48 -9.95
C ARG A 31 5.24 3.11 -9.44
N PHE A 32 3.94 2.93 -9.18
CA PHE A 32 3.36 1.65 -8.77
C PHE A 32 2.16 1.28 -9.66
N SER A 33 2.20 0.08 -10.25
CA SER A 33 1.05 -0.47 -10.96
C SER A 33 0.03 -1.05 -9.99
N ILE A 34 -1.24 -1.13 -10.39
CA ILE A 34 -2.31 -1.74 -9.59
C ILE A 34 -1.96 -3.19 -9.22
N ALA A 35 -1.38 -3.95 -10.16
CA ALA A 35 -0.93 -5.32 -9.92
C ALA A 35 0.17 -5.40 -8.84
N PHE A 36 1.13 -4.46 -8.88
CA PHE A 36 2.17 -4.36 -7.85
C PHE A 36 1.57 -4.03 -6.48
N LEU A 37 0.62 -3.10 -6.42
CA LEU A 37 -0.07 -2.77 -5.17
C LEU A 37 -0.81 -3.99 -4.64
N ALA A 38 -1.56 -4.72 -5.47
CA ALA A 38 -2.28 -5.92 -5.04
C ALA A 38 -1.35 -6.99 -4.43
N ASP A 39 -0.21 -7.27 -5.07
CA ASP A 39 0.81 -8.19 -4.53
C ASP A 39 1.41 -7.66 -3.21
N LEU A 40 1.69 -6.35 -3.14
CA LEU A 40 2.20 -5.70 -1.94
C LEU A 40 1.23 -5.85 -0.76
N PHE A 41 -0.07 -5.63 -0.96
CA PHE A 41 -1.10 -5.82 0.06
C PHE A 41 -1.14 -7.25 0.56
N LEU A 42 -1.11 -8.22 -0.35
CA LEU A 42 -1.15 -9.64 0.00
C LEU A 42 0.06 -10.00 0.88
N ARG A 43 1.26 -9.55 0.50
CA ARG A 43 2.48 -9.77 1.29
C ARG A 43 2.40 -9.11 2.67
N LEU A 44 1.97 -7.85 2.74
CA LEU A 44 1.87 -7.12 4.02
C LEU A 44 0.89 -7.80 4.98
N LYS A 45 -0.22 -8.32 4.47
CA LYS A 45 -1.20 -9.09 5.26
C LYS A 45 -0.62 -10.42 5.72
N ASN A 46 0.02 -11.17 4.83
CA ASN A 46 0.67 -12.44 5.20
C ASN A 46 1.79 -12.26 6.24
N ASP A 47 2.50 -11.14 6.18
CA ASP A 47 3.56 -10.80 7.13
C ASP A 47 3.03 -10.15 8.44
N ASN A 48 1.71 -9.98 8.62
CA ASN A 48 1.08 -9.21 9.71
C ASN A 48 1.63 -7.78 9.88
N LYS A 49 2.19 -7.19 8.80
CA LYS A 49 2.71 -5.81 8.79
C LYS A 49 1.68 -4.81 8.31
N PHE A 50 0.55 -5.29 7.81
CA PHE A 50 -0.50 -4.44 7.26
C PHE A 50 -1.03 -3.43 8.30
N ASP A 51 -1.45 -3.92 9.47
CA ASP A 51 -1.91 -3.05 10.55
C ASP A 51 -0.78 -2.23 11.18
N TYR A 52 0.47 -2.71 11.15
CA TYR A 52 1.62 -1.94 11.62
C TYR A 52 1.78 -0.63 10.84
N TYR A 53 1.78 -0.70 9.50
CA TYR A 53 1.93 0.50 8.68
C TYR A 53 0.67 1.40 8.71
N LYS A 54 -0.50 0.84 9.00
CA LYS A 54 -1.74 1.62 9.15
C LYS A 54 -1.67 2.63 10.29
N ILE A 55 -1.05 2.27 11.42
CA ILE A 55 -1.05 3.07 12.66
C ILE A 55 0.01 4.19 12.62
N CYS A 56 0.92 4.16 11.65
CA CYS A 56 1.97 5.17 11.49
C CYS A 56 1.49 6.54 10.96
N ILE A 57 0.21 6.70 10.58
CA ILE A 57 -0.37 7.93 10.03
C ILE A 57 -1.44 8.52 10.95
#